data_AF-A0A6B2GDT4-F1
#
_entry.id   AF-A0A6B2GDT4-F1
#
_cell.length_a   1.000
_cell.length_b   1.000
_cell.length_c   1.000
_cell.angle_alpha   90.00
_cell.angle_beta   90.00
_cell.angle_gamma   90.00
#
_symmetry.space_group_name_H-M   'P 1'
#
loop_
_entity.id
_entity.type
_entity.pdbx_description
1 polymer ?
#
loop_
_entity_poly.entity_id
_entity_poly.type
_entity_poly.pdbx_seq_one_letter_code
_entity_poly.pdbx_strand_id
1 'polypeptide(L)'
;DMDSSGITTWAMLQKVYGHDFLIFLQKEPMFAKNDCQKFSYFKLTIKVIGTATDANSFTYRIEIIGSLGRLLYEDKPKPFVDKEFPNDKQNDCLIFDENTAKKISKNGTIPISIRIARCVEICN
;
A
#
# COMPACT_ATOMS: atom_id res chain seq x y z
N ASP A 1 -12.50 11.29 -2.60
CA ASP A 1 -12.27 12.06 -3.83
C ASP A 1 -10.77 12.18 -4.05
N MET A 2 -10.27 12.05 -5.28
CA MET A 2 -8.83 12.17 -5.56
C MET A 2 -8.32 13.62 -5.44
N ASP A 3 -9.22 14.60 -5.35
CA ASP A 3 -8.90 16.04 -5.27
C ASP A 3 -8.90 16.60 -3.83
N SER A 4 -8.95 15.74 -2.81
CA SER A 4 -8.88 16.18 -1.41
C SER A 4 -7.55 16.89 -1.09
N SER A 5 -7.65 17.97 -0.32
CA SER A 5 -6.53 18.83 0.10
C SER A 5 -5.82 18.32 1.37
N GLY A 6 -6.31 17.24 1.98
CA GLY A 6 -5.77 16.62 3.19
C GLY A 6 -5.45 15.14 3.01
N ILE A 7 -4.99 14.49 4.08
CA ILE A 7 -4.71 13.05 4.08
C ILE A 7 -6.01 12.31 3.76
N THR A 8 -5.97 11.44 2.76
CA THR A 8 -7.10 10.59 2.38
C THR A 8 -6.67 9.14 2.42
N THR A 9 -7.43 8.34 3.17
CA THR A 9 -7.14 6.91 3.36
C THR A 9 -8.29 6.09 2.81
N TRP A 10 -7.99 5.21 1.87
CA TRP A 10 -8.88 4.13 1.44
C TRP A 10 -8.46 2.85 2.15
N ALA A 11 -9.43 2.05 2.57
CA ALA A 11 -9.19 0.78 3.23
C ALA A 11 -10.05 -0.34 2.60
N MET A 12 -9.46 -1.53 2.48
CA MET A 12 -10.15 -2.75 2.09
C MET A 12 -9.81 -3.86 3.08
N LEU A 13 -10.80 -4.67 3.45
CA LEU A 13 -10.63 -5.89 4.22
C LEU A 13 -10.66 -7.09 3.27
N GLN A 14 -9.66 -7.96 3.36
CA GLN A 14 -9.58 -9.18 2.56
C GLN A 14 -9.24 -10.37 3.45
N LYS A 15 -10.07 -11.43 3.38
CA LYS A 15 -9.80 -12.68 4.09
C LYS A 15 -8.98 -13.62 3.20
N VAL A 16 -7.82 -14.07 3.68
CA VAL A 16 -6.93 -15.00 2.97
C VAL A 16 -6.38 -16.03 3.95
N TYR A 17 -6.43 -17.31 3.59
CA TYR A 17 -5.96 -18.42 4.45
C TYR A 17 -6.52 -18.43 5.88
N GLY A 18 -7.70 -17.87 6.11
CA GLY A 18 -8.33 -17.76 7.43
C GLY A 18 -7.94 -16.50 8.23
N HIS A 19 -7.01 -15.69 7.73
CA HIS A 19 -6.60 -14.44 8.36
C HIS A 19 -7.23 -13.24 7.65
N ASP A 20 -7.46 -12.17 8.41
CA ASP A 20 -7.99 -10.91 7.91
C ASP A 20 -6.85 -9.94 7.60
N PHE A 21 -6.81 -9.43 6.36
CA PHE A 21 -5.83 -8.48 5.89
C PHE A 21 -6.48 -7.12 5.64
N LEU A 22 -5.88 -6.08 6.19
CA LEU A 22 -6.23 -4.69 5.96
C LEU A 22 -5.28 -4.09 4.93
N ILE A 23 -5.85 -3.59 3.84
CA ILE A 23 -5.12 -2.98 2.73
C ILE A 23 -5.43 -1.50 2.75
N PHE A 24 -4.41 -0.68 2.94
CA PHE A 24 -4.52 0.76 3.04
C PHE A 24 -3.87 1.43 1.84
N LEU A 25 -4.60 2.31 1.15
CA LEU A 25 -4.03 3.29 0.24
C LEU A 25 -4.17 4.66 0.89
N GLN A 26 -3.08 5.35 1.14
CA GLN A 26 -3.06 6.69 1.73
C GLN A 26 -2.53 7.68 0.71
N LYS A 27 -3.27 8.76 0.45
CA LYS A 27 -2.78 9.94 -0.25
C LYS A 27 -2.38 10.97 0.81
N GLU A 28 -1.11 11.37 0.81
CA GLU A 28 -0.58 12.36 1.73
C GLU A 28 -0.03 13.57 0.96
N PRO A 29 -0.33 14.80 1.41
CA PRO A 29 0.24 16.00 0.81
C PRO A 29 1.73 16.15 1.18
N MET A 30 2.52 16.61 0.23
CA MET A 30 3.91 17.02 0.38
C MET A 30 4.05 18.47 -0.05
N PHE A 31 4.61 19.28 0.84
CA PHE A 31 4.91 20.69 0.57
C PHE A 31 6.32 20.79 -0.02
N ALA A 32 6.46 21.37 -1.21
CA ALA A 32 7.77 21.78 -1.70
C ALA A 32 8.32 22.90 -0.79
N LYS A 33 9.64 22.94 -0.57
CA LYS A 33 10.34 23.93 0.27
C LYS A 33 10.02 25.40 -0.06
N ASN A 34 9.39 25.67 -1.19
CA ASN A 34 9.11 27.01 -1.71
C ASN A 34 7.61 27.37 -1.68
N ASP A 35 6.77 26.61 -0.96
CA ASP A 35 5.33 26.83 -0.69
C ASP A 35 4.37 27.01 -1.88
N CYS A 36 4.89 27.03 -3.12
CA CYS A 36 4.09 27.32 -4.32
C CYS A 36 3.56 26.06 -5.02
N GLN A 37 4.05 24.86 -4.66
CA GLN A 37 3.64 23.60 -5.29
C GLN A 37 3.33 22.53 -4.25
N LYS A 38 2.05 22.14 -4.20
CA LYS A 38 1.58 20.98 -3.43
C LYS A 38 1.65 19.77 -4.34
N PHE A 39 2.43 18.79 -3.95
CA PHE A 39 2.41 17.46 -4.57
C PHE A 39 1.76 16.49 -3.59
N SER A 40 1.27 15.36 -4.09
CA SER A 40 0.87 14.25 -3.22
C SER A 40 1.73 13.03 -3.50
N TYR A 41 1.93 12.22 -2.47
CA TYR A 41 2.40 10.85 -2.63
C TYR A 41 1.36 9.87 -2.11
N PHE A 42 1.43 8.66 -2.63
CA PHE A 42 0.57 7.56 -2.28
C PHE A 42 1.38 6.50 -1.55
N LYS A 43 0.88 6.01 -0.42
CA LYS A 43 1.42 4.85 0.29
C LYS A 43 0.43 3.70 0.23
N LEU A 44 0.88 2.51 -0.15
CA LEU A 44 0.08 1.30 -0.14
C LEU A 44 0.69 0.30 0.85
N THR A 45 -0.04 0.03 1.94
CA THR A 45 0.37 -0.87 3.02
C THR A 45 -0.60 -2.03 3.13
N ILE A 46 -0.09 -3.23 3.41
CA ILE A 46 -0.88 -4.39 3.79
C ILE A 46 -0.53 -4.80 5.23
N LYS A 47 -1.55 -4.88 6.08
CA LYS A 47 -1.45 -5.36 7.47
C LYS A 47 -2.29 -6.61 7.67
N VAL A 48 -1.88 -7.50 8.55
CA VAL A 48 -2.66 -8.68 8.97
C VAL A 48 -3.19 -8.45 10.38
N ILE A 49 -4.47 -8.74 10.61
CA ILE A 49 -5.05 -8.77 11.94
C ILE A 49 -4.54 -10.04 12.62
N GLY A 50 -3.57 -9.88 13.52
CA GLY A 50 -2.88 -11.00 14.16
C GLY A 50 -1.54 -10.59 14.79
N THR A 51 -0.76 -11.60 15.13
CA THR A 51 0.55 -11.49 15.76
C THR A 51 1.66 -11.23 14.73
N ALA A 52 2.86 -10.88 15.22
CA ALA A 52 4.05 -10.81 14.36
C ALA A 52 4.39 -12.18 13.72
N THR A 53 4.06 -13.29 14.39
CA THR A 53 4.22 -14.65 13.84
C THR A 53 3.29 -14.89 12.67
N ASP A 54 2.02 -14.47 12.79
CA ASP A 54 1.06 -14.52 11.69
C ASP A 54 1.58 -13.69 10.51
N ALA A 55 2.04 -12.46 10.78
CA ALA A 55 2.60 -11.57 9.77
C ALA A 55 3.81 -12.16 9.03
N ASN A 56 4.72 -12.81 9.76
CA ASN A 56 5.91 -13.46 9.20
C ASN A 56 5.59 -14.70 8.35
N SER A 57 4.39 -15.27 8.49
CA SER A 57 3.93 -16.46 7.76
C SER A 57 3.44 -16.13 6.35
N PHE A 58 3.38 -14.86 5.96
CA PHE A 58 2.89 -14.43 4.67
C PHE A 58 3.86 -13.49 3.95
N THR A 59 3.80 -13.51 2.64
CA THR A 59 4.29 -12.45 1.76
C THR A 59 3.13 -11.89 0.96
N TYR A 60 3.28 -10.68 0.47
CA TYR A 60 2.38 -10.12 -0.51
C TYR A 60 3.15 -9.58 -1.71
N ARG A 61 2.46 -9.53 -2.84
CA ARG A 61 2.91 -8.94 -4.09
C ARG A 61 1.86 -7.96 -4.57
N ILE A 62 2.27 -6.73 -4.79
CA ILE A 62 1.49 -5.67 -5.42
C ILE A 62 1.94 -5.58 -6.87
N GLU A 63 0.96 -5.59 -7.76
CA GLU A 63 1.16 -5.40 -9.19
C GLU A 63 0.26 -4.27 -9.68
N ILE A 64 0.87 -3.26 -10.30
CA ILE A 64 0.16 -2.19 -10.98
C ILE A 64 0.55 -2.24 -12.45
N ILE A 65 -0.43 -2.47 -13.31
CA ILE A 65 -0.24 -2.51 -14.77
C ILE A 65 -0.76 -1.19 -15.34
N GLY A 66 0.16 -0.35 -15.80
CA GLY A 66 -0.14 0.91 -16.49
C GLY A 66 0.06 0.78 -18.00
N SER A 67 -0.26 1.84 -18.73
CA SER A 67 -0.06 1.92 -20.19
C SER A 67 1.41 1.89 -20.61
N LEU A 68 2.32 2.31 -19.71
CA LEU A 68 3.76 2.45 -19.99
C LEU A 68 4.63 1.41 -19.27
N GLY A 69 4.03 0.45 -18.56
CA GLY A 69 4.79 -0.59 -17.88
C GLY A 69 4.09 -1.23 -16.70
N ARG A 70 4.86 -2.02 -15.94
CA ARG A 70 4.43 -2.78 -14.77
C ARG A 70 5.25 -2.34 -13.57
N LEU A 71 4.57 -1.95 -12.49
CA LEU A 71 5.19 -1.80 -11.19
C LEU A 71 4.92 -3.07 -10.38
N LEU A 72 5.98 -3.65 -9.84
CA LEU A 72 5.94 -4.84 -8.99
C LEU A 72 6.61 -4.51 -7.66
N TYR A 73 5.93 -4.82 -6.56
CA TYR A 73 6.48 -4.65 -5.20
C TYR A 73 6.11 -5.85 -4.35
N GLU A 74 7.05 -6.36 -3.57
CA GLU A 74 6.87 -7.51 -2.70
C GLU A 74 7.41 -7.21 -1.32
N ASP A 75 6.65 -7.60 -0.29
CA ASP A 75 7.09 -7.49 1.10
C ASP A 75 6.29 -8.46 2.00
N LYS A 76 6.55 -8.46 3.30
CA LYS A 76 5.76 -9.12 4.32
C LYS A 76 4.71 -8.16 4.88
N PRO A 77 3.48 -8.63 5.16
CA PRO A 77 2.51 -7.81 5.86
C PRO A 77 3.02 -7.48 7.26
N LYS A 78 2.56 -6.36 7.84
CA LYS A 78 2.82 -6.03 9.25
C LYS A 78 1.65 -6.49 10.12
N PRO A 79 1.86 -6.85 11.39
CA PRO A 79 0.75 -7.06 12.30
C PRO A 79 -0.01 -5.74 12.49
N PHE A 80 -1.34 -5.82 12.48
CA PHE A 80 -2.19 -4.73 12.90
C PHE A 80 -2.36 -4.80 14.42
N VAL A 81 -1.56 -4.01 15.15
CA VAL A 81 -1.72 -3.82 16.59
C VAL A 81 -2.57 -2.57 16.78
N ASP A 82 -3.72 -2.75 17.40
CA ASP A 82 -4.73 -1.71 17.63
C ASP A 82 -4.07 -0.46 18.26
N LYS A 83 -4.31 0.73 17.67
CA LYS A 83 -3.99 2.11 18.12
C LYS A 83 -3.16 3.02 17.20
N GLU A 84 -2.66 2.59 16.05
CA GLU A 84 -2.05 3.53 15.08
C GLU A 84 -2.57 3.29 13.65
N PHE A 85 -3.15 4.34 13.06
CA PHE A 85 -3.23 4.42 11.59
C PHE A 85 -1.82 4.22 11.04
N PRO A 86 -1.65 3.58 9.87
CA PRO A 86 -0.34 3.42 9.26
C PRO A 86 0.38 4.76 9.14
N ASN A 87 1.31 5.01 10.06
CA ASN A 87 2.37 6.00 9.96
C ASN A 87 3.65 5.24 9.59
N ASP A 88 3.51 4.40 8.56
CA ASP A 88 4.57 3.48 8.18
C ASP A 88 5.73 4.30 7.61
N LYS A 89 6.94 3.99 8.09
CA LYS A 89 8.17 4.61 7.62
C LYS A 89 8.38 4.25 6.15
N GLN A 90 9.16 5.08 5.45
CA GLN A 90 9.34 5.03 4.00
C GLN A 90 9.78 3.67 3.41
N ASN A 91 10.25 2.74 4.25
CA ASN A 91 10.81 1.45 3.82
C ASN A 91 9.85 0.26 3.91
N ASP A 92 8.65 0.40 4.50
CA ASP A 92 7.76 -0.75 4.78
C ASP A 92 6.49 -0.79 3.91
N CYS A 93 6.42 0.03 2.86
CA CYS A 93 5.25 0.13 1.99
C CYS A 93 5.64 0.54 0.56
N LEU A 94 4.73 0.30 -0.39
CA LEU A 94 4.89 0.83 -1.75
C LEU A 94 4.55 2.32 -1.74
N ILE A 95 5.51 3.16 -2.16
CA ILE A 95 5.35 4.61 -2.26
C ILE A 95 5.49 5.04 -3.71
N PHE A 96 4.56 5.88 -4.19
CA PHE A 96 4.66 6.49 -5.52
C PHE A 96 4.09 7.92 -5.52
N ASP A 97 4.61 8.77 -6.39
CA ASP A 97 4.19 10.17 -6.49
C ASP A 97 2.91 10.33 -7.33
N GLU A 98 2.32 11.51 -7.27
CA GLU A 98 1.13 11.85 -8.05
C GLU A 98 1.33 11.72 -9.57
N ASN A 99 2.54 11.97 -10.08
CA ASN A 99 2.84 11.79 -11.49
C ASN A 99 2.77 10.32 -11.90
N THR A 100 3.31 9.43 -11.07
CA THR A 100 3.21 7.98 -11.25
C THR A 100 1.76 7.55 -11.16
N ALA A 101 1.01 8.02 -10.16
CA ALA A 101 -0.42 7.75 -10.01
C ALA A 101 -1.22 8.13 -11.27
N LYS A 102 -0.98 9.32 -11.84
CA LYS A 102 -1.62 9.78 -13.08
C LYS A 102 -1.31 8.86 -14.26
N LYS A 103 -0.06 8.42 -14.40
CA LYS A 103 0.38 7.53 -15.51
C LYS A 103 -0.23 6.12 -15.43
N ILE A 104 -0.44 5.59 -14.22
CA ILE A 104 -0.99 4.25 -14.01
C ILE A 104 -2.51 4.24 -13.87
N SER A 105 -3.13 5.39 -13.57
CA SER A 105 -4.58 5.49 -13.43
C SER A 105 -5.27 5.41 -14.81
N LYS A 106 -6.40 4.72 -14.85
CA LYS A 106 -7.32 4.71 -15.99
C LYS A 106 -8.67 5.23 -15.50
N ASN A 107 -9.14 6.34 -16.06
CA ASN A 107 -10.40 7.00 -15.65
C ASN A 107 -10.45 7.32 -14.14
N GLY A 108 -9.35 7.81 -13.56
CA GLY A 108 -9.28 8.12 -12.13
C GLY A 108 -9.27 6.90 -11.20
N THR A 109 -9.09 5.69 -11.74
CA THR A 109 -8.95 4.46 -10.95
C THR A 109 -7.55 3.88 -11.13
N ILE A 110 -6.89 3.51 -10.03
CA ILE A 110 -5.58 2.84 -10.06
C ILE A 110 -5.82 1.32 -10.06
N PRO A 111 -5.45 0.58 -11.12
CA PRO A 111 -5.67 -0.86 -11.20
C PRO A 111 -4.61 -1.60 -10.37
N ILE A 112 -4.88 -1.75 -9.07
CA ILE A 112 -4.00 -2.45 -8.13
C ILE A 112 -4.43 -3.92 -8.06
N SER A 113 -3.51 -4.83 -8.40
CA SER A 113 -3.65 -6.26 -8.16
C SER A 113 -2.81 -6.65 -6.96
N ILE A 114 -3.40 -7.36 -6.00
CA ILE A 114 -2.74 -7.80 -4.77
C ILE A 114 -2.82 -9.32 -4.69
N ARG A 115 -1.68 -9.96 -4.45
CA ARG A 115 -1.58 -11.39 -4.18
C ARG A 115 -0.92 -11.60 -2.83
N ILE A 116 -1.62 -12.28 -1.93
CA ILE A 116 -1.08 -12.71 -0.63
C ILE A 116 -0.80 -14.20 -0.74
N ALA A 117 0.40 -14.61 -0.34
CA ALA A 117 0.85 -15.99 -0.32
C ALA A 117 1.41 -16.33 1.06
N ARG A 118 1.38 -17.61 1.42
CA ARG A 118 2.18 -18.07 2.56
C ARG A 118 3.66 -17.96 2.20
N CYS A 119 4.48 -17.51 3.14
CA CYS A 119 5.91 -17.77 3.12
C CYS A 119 6.05 -19.29 3.12
N VAL A 120 6.22 -19.92 1.95
CA VAL A 120 6.56 -21.34 1.90
C VAL A 120 7.91 -21.44 2.61
N GLU A 121 7.96 -22.18 3.72
CA GLU A 121 9.17 -22.41 4.48
C GLU A 121 10.26 -22.96 3.55
N ILE A 122 11.22 -22.11 3.24
CA ILE A 122 12.53 -22.47 2.69
C ILE A 122 13.47 -21.64 3.58
N CYS A 123 14.21 -22.19 4.55
CA CYS A 123 15.05 -23.39 4.47
C CYS A 123 15.01 -24.21 5.78
N ASN A 124 14.85 -25.53 5.63
CA ASN A 124 15.59 -26.51 6.44
C ASN A 124 16.72 -27.04 5.56
#